data_AF-A0A255QZN1-F1
#
_entry.id   AF-A0A255QZN1-F1
#
_cell.length_a   1.000
_cell.length_b   1.000
_cell.length_c   1.000
_cell.angle_alpha   90.00
_cell.angle_beta   90.00
_cell.angle_gamma   90.00
#
_symmetry.space_group_name_H-M   'P 1'
#
loop_
_entity.id
_entity.type
_entity.pdbx_description
1 polymer ?
#
loop_
_entity_poly.entity_id
_entity_poly.type
_entity_poly.pdbx_seq_one_letter_code
_entity_poly.pdbx_strand_id
1 'polypeptide(L)'
;MRSLKKLVVCIAVLFATAGQVQGGILFHFTESGGSVLMQSSGTFNTANLVSVPTSGWGNSGVETNTAPQSDIMGDTTMGAVNTAFGFNAGTDLSPWVGDMFTTSNFNWSSTGTTQFATYYFSGGLRTPGIAIAADDLSGNIWTPDVSWSKSGTFASLGLTEGLYTITDAVTSESISIQIGNQVATVPEPTTFAMFSIGACIAGFGGLRRRREA
;
A
#
# COMPACT_ATOMS: atom_id res chain seq x y z
N MET A 1 -14.60 44.36 -1.61
CA MET A 1 -15.31 43.28 -0.88
C MET A 1 -15.68 42.06 -1.74
N ARG A 2 -16.10 42.19 -3.02
CA ARG A 2 -16.47 41.02 -3.86
C ARG A 2 -15.29 40.11 -4.27
N SER A 3 -14.06 40.63 -4.32
CA SER A 3 -12.84 39.85 -4.63
C SER A 3 -12.37 38.98 -3.47
N LEU A 4 -12.50 39.46 -2.22
CA LEU A 4 -12.10 38.73 -1.02
C LEU A 4 -12.93 37.45 -0.82
N LYS A 5 -14.23 37.50 -1.13
CA LYS A 5 -15.14 36.33 -1.04
C LYS A 5 -14.77 35.20 -2.01
N LYS A 6 -14.18 35.51 -3.17
CA LYS A 6 -13.78 34.50 -4.17
C LYS A 6 -12.48 33.79 -3.78
N LEU A 7 -11.53 34.52 -3.19
CA LEU A 7 -10.28 33.95 -2.69
C LEU A 7 -10.53 32.92 -1.58
N VAL A 8 -11.44 33.23 -0.65
CA VAL A 8 -11.81 32.33 0.47
C VAL A 8 -12.42 31.02 -0.03
N VAL A 9 -13.23 31.06 -1.10
CA VAL A 9 -13.84 29.85 -1.68
C VAL A 9 -12.80 28.96 -2.38
N CYS A 10 -11.86 29.55 -3.15
CA CYS A 10 -10.81 28.75 -3.79
C CYS A 10 -9.88 28.07 -2.78
N ILE A 11 -9.54 28.77 -1.68
CA ILE A 11 -8.73 28.21 -0.61
C ILE A 11 -9.48 27.08 0.10
N ALA A 12 -10.78 27.25 0.37
CA ALA A 12 -11.60 26.20 0.98
C ALA A 12 -11.71 24.93 0.10
N VAL A 13 -11.80 25.07 -1.23
CA VAL A 13 -11.83 23.92 -2.15
C VAL A 13 -10.47 23.21 -2.21
N LEU A 14 -9.36 23.97 -2.23
CA LEU A 14 -8.01 23.38 -2.19
C LEU A 14 -7.74 22.60 -0.90
N PHE A 15 -8.21 23.10 0.25
CA PHE A 15 -8.14 22.35 1.51
C PHE A 15 -9.11 21.16 1.56
N ALA A 16 -10.26 21.24 0.89
CA ALA A 16 -11.20 20.12 0.82
C ALA A 16 -10.71 18.98 -0.09
N THR A 17 -9.92 19.27 -1.12
CA THR A 17 -9.37 18.24 -2.03
C THR A 17 -7.98 17.74 -1.64
N ALA A 18 -7.23 18.47 -0.81
CA ALA A 18 -5.94 18.04 -0.28
C ALA A 18 -6.04 16.99 0.85
N GLY A 19 -7.26 16.62 1.25
CA GLY A 19 -7.53 15.97 2.54
C GLY A 19 -7.50 14.44 2.59
N GLN A 20 -7.27 13.72 1.49
CA GLN A 20 -7.13 12.26 1.54
C GLN A 20 -6.02 11.80 0.61
N VAL A 21 -4.77 11.94 1.06
CA VAL A 21 -3.70 11.07 0.55
C VAL A 21 -4.10 9.66 0.98
N GLN A 22 -4.60 8.86 0.04
CA GLN A 22 -4.88 7.45 0.28
C GLN A 22 -3.56 6.76 0.65
N GLY A 23 -3.49 6.15 1.82
CA GLY A 23 -2.35 5.34 2.23
C GLY A 23 -2.28 4.09 1.36
N GLY A 24 -1.07 3.74 0.95
CA GLY A 24 -0.80 2.53 0.18
C GLY A 24 0.61 2.07 0.48
N ILE A 25 0.75 0.78 0.82
CA ILE A 25 2.05 0.13 0.93
C ILE A 25 2.33 -0.65 -0.35
N LEU A 26 3.57 -0.56 -0.81
CA LEU A 26 4.08 -1.38 -1.89
C LEU A 26 5.29 -2.18 -1.42
N PHE A 27 5.22 -3.51 -1.56
CA PHE A 27 6.38 -4.41 -1.52
C PHE A 27 6.76 -4.76 -2.95
N HIS A 28 7.85 -4.18 -3.44
CA HIS A 28 8.28 -4.34 -4.83
C HIS A 28 9.46 -5.29 -4.94
N PHE A 29 9.25 -6.43 -5.59
CA PHE A 29 10.26 -7.41 -5.92
C PHE A 29 10.84 -7.16 -7.31
N THR A 30 12.17 -7.09 -7.39
CA THR A 30 12.93 -6.98 -8.65
C THR A 30 13.99 -8.07 -8.73
N GLU A 31 14.27 -8.54 -9.93
CA GLU A 31 15.37 -9.47 -10.19
C GLU A 31 16.54 -8.71 -10.83
N SER A 32 17.73 -8.80 -10.24
CA SER A 32 18.94 -8.16 -10.74
C SER A 32 20.19 -8.90 -10.28
N GLY A 33 21.12 -9.15 -11.21
CA GLY A 33 22.43 -9.73 -10.90
C GLY A 33 22.37 -11.12 -10.25
N GLY A 34 21.37 -11.94 -10.59
CA GLY A 34 21.18 -13.28 -10.00
C GLY A 34 20.68 -13.24 -8.56
N SER A 35 20.09 -12.13 -8.14
CA SER A 35 19.40 -11.98 -6.87
C SER A 35 18.01 -11.41 -7.09
N VAL A 36 17.10 -11.73 -6.17
CA VAL A 36 15.82 -11.04 -6.02
C VAL A 36 15.95 -10.07 -4.85
N LEU A 37 15.51 -8.84 -5.09
CA LEU A 37 15.46 -7.76 -4.12
C LEU A 37 14.00 -7.42 -3.86
N MET A 38 13.62 -7.18 -2.60
CA MET A 38 12.33 -6.60 -2.23
C MET A 38 12.58 -5.26 -1.57
N GLN A 39 11.79 -4.24 -1.93
CA GLN A 39 11.79 -2.94 -1.26
C GLN A 39 10.37 -2.58 -0.84
N SER A 40 10.19 -2.20 0.43
CA SER A 40 8.93 -1.63 0.89
C SER A 40 8.90 -0.11 0.69
N SER A 41 7.72 0.44 0.40
CA SER A 41 7.51 1.89 0.35
C SER A 41 6.07 2.27 0.65
N GLY A 42 5.83 3.57 0.86
CA GLY A 42 4.51 4.12 1.11
C GLY A 42 4.17 4.25 2.59
N THR A 43 2.90 4.47 2.88
CA THR A 43 2.38 4.63 4.25
C THR A 43 1.02 3.98 4.38
N PHE A 44 0.65 3.63 5.60
CA PHE A 44 -0.60 2.93 5.88
C PHE A 44 -1.21 3.48 7.15
N ASN A 45 -2.44 3.95 7.07
CA ASN A 45 -3.13 4.50 8.23
C ASN A 45 -3.94 3.40 8.92
N THR A 46 -3.41 2.87 10.01
CA THR A 46 -4.04 1.76 10.75
C THR A 46 -5.37 2.14 11.42
N ALA A 47 -5.66 3.44 11.59
CA ALA A 47 -6.96 3.89 12.10
C ALA A 47 -8.10 3.69 11.09
N ASN A 48 -7.78 3.46 9.82
CA ASN A 48 -8.73 3.20 8.75
C ASN A 48 -9.11 1.70 8.64
N LEU A 49 -8.50 0.85 9.48
CA LEU A 49 -8.61 -0.60 9.39
C LEU A 49 -9.26 -1.19 10.64
N VAL A 50 -9.57 -2.48 10.57
CA VAL A 50 -10.21 -3.21 11.66
C VAL A 50 -9.13 -3.84 12.54
N SER A 51 -9.05 -3.45 13.80
CA SER A 51 -8.16 -4.14 14.75
C SER A 51 -8.61 -5.59 14.93
N VAL A 52 -7.64 -6.51 14.81
CA VAL A 52 -7.86 -7.95 14.91
C VAL A 52 -6.80 -8.59 15.82
N PRO A 53 -7.04 -9.80 16.35
CA PRO A 53 -6.03 -10.50 17.13
C PRO A 53 -4.74 -10.70 16.33
N THR A 54 -3.61 -10.34 16.94
CA THR A 54 -2.29 -10.54 16.36
C THR A 54 -1.90 -12.00 16.38
N SER A 55 -1.14 -12.41 15.37
CA SER A 55 -0.35 -13.63 15.43
C SER A 55 1.10 -13.37 15.09
N GLY A 56 1.97 -14.18 15.68
CA GLY A 56 3.39 -14.13 15.40
C GLY A 56 3.71 -14.57 13.98
N TRP A 57 4.83 -14.08 13.48
CA TRP A 57 5.51 -14.59 12.31
C TRP A 57 6.93 -15.02 12.72
N GLY A 58 7.57 -15.84 11.90
CA GLY A 58 8.92 -16.32 12.15
C GLY A 58 9.82 -16.08 10.94
N ASN A 59 10.96 -15.43 11.18
CA ASN A 59 12.00 -15.11 10.20
C ASN A 59 11.56 -14.08 9.14
N SER A 60 12.32 -14.00 8.06
CA SER A 60 12.05 -13.18 6.87
C SER A 60 11.73 -14.08 5.67
N GLY A 61 10.68 -13.76 4.92
CA GLY A 61 10.40 -14.41 3.64
C GLY A 61 8.92 -14.55 3.31
N VAL A 62 8.63 -15.54 2.47
CA VAL A 62 7.31 -15.80 1.90
C VAL A 62 6.85 -17.23 2.22
N GLU A 63 5.55 -17.43 2.39
CA GLU A 63 4.91 -18.73 2.60
C GLU A 63 3.76 -18.87 1.61
N THR A 64 3.78 -19.97 0.86
CA THR A 64 2.66 -20.33 -0.02
C THR A 64 1.58 -21.03 0.79
N ASN A 65 0.32 -20.68 0.53
CA ASN A 65 -0.82 -21.44 1.03
C ASN A 65 -1.81 -21.72 -0.10
N THR A 66 -2.66 -22.72 0.13
CA THR A 66 -3.74 -23.04 -0.81
C THR A 66 -5.06 -22.49 -0.31
N ALA A 67 -5.96 -22.19 -1.25
CA ALA A 67 -7.31 -21.73 -0.92
C ALA A 67 -7.95 -22.64 0.15
N PRO A 68 -8.54 -22.08 1.21
CA PRO A 68 -8.96 -20.68 1.35
C PRO A 68 -7.93 -19.75 2.01
N GLN A 69 -6.71 -20.21 2.30
CA GLN A 69 -5.68 -19.40 2.95
C GLN A 69 -4.96 -18.53 1.91
N SER A 70 -4.47 -17.38 2.37
CA SER A 70 -3.66 -16.48 1.52
C SER A 70 -2.20 -16.89 1.46
N ASP A 71 -1.54 -16.55 0.37
CA ASP A 71 -0.10 -16.38 0.31
C ASP A 71 0.31 -15.22 1.21
N ILE A 72 1.37 -15.41 2.00
CA ILE A 72 1.76 -14.47 3.04
C ILE A 72 3.26 -14.23 3.03
N MET A 73 3.67 -13.06 3.49
CA MET A 73 5.06 -12.69 3.64
C MET A 73 5.24 -11.93 4.95
N GLY A 74 6.44 -11.95 5.49
CA GLY A 74 6.72 -11.22 6.72
C GLY A 74 8.19 -11.16 7.06
N ASP A 75 8.50 -10.24 7.96
CA ASP A 75 9.80 -10.06 8.56
C ASP A 75 9.66 -9.80 10.06
N THR A 76 10.20 -10.71 10.86
CA THR A 76 10.35 -10.55 12.31
C THR A 76 11.79 -10.73 12.76
N THR A 77 12.75 -10.46 11.88
CA THR A 77 14.20 -10.56 12.21
C THR A 77 14.67 -9.42 13.11
N MET A 78 13.97 -8.28 13.08
CA MET A 78 14.26 -7.09 13.88
C MET A 78 13.47 -7.03 15.21
N GLY A 79 12.50 -7.94 15.39
CA GLY A 79 11.56 -7.91 16.52
C GLY A 79 10.29 -8.71 16.25
N ALA A 80 9.37 -8.72 17.21
CA ALA A 80 8.08 -9.39 17.07
C ALA A 80 6.97 -8.41 16.64
N VAL A 81 6.00 -8.91 15.87
CA VAL A 81 4.73 -8.21 15.66
C VAL A 81 3.84 -8.39 16.90
N ASN A 82 3.13 -7.34 17.31
CA ASN A 82 2.30 -7.36 18.52
C ASN A 82 0.93 -6.69 18.34
N THR A 83 0.67 -6.03 17.21
CA THR A 83 -0.66 -5.55 16.81
C THR A 83 -0.99 -6.02 15.39
N ALA A 84 -2.27 -6.22 15.09
CA ALA A 84 -2.72 -6.60 13.75
C ALA A 84 -4.00 -5.89 13.33
N PHE A 85 -4.13 -5.71 12.02
CA PHE A 85 -5.21 -5.03 11.36
C PHE A 85 -5.69 -5.83 10.15
N GLY A 86 -6.99 -6.04 10.06
CA GLY A 86 -7.67 -6.59 8.90
C GLY A 86 -8.35 -5.49 8.08
N PHE A 87 -8.68 -5.80 6.85
CA PHE A 87 -9.47 -4.93 5.99
C PHE A 87 -10.95 -4.90 6.42
N ASN A 88 -11.65 -3.83 6.08
CA ASN A 88 -13.08 -3.67 6.33
C ASN A 88 -13.90 -4.71 5.56
N ALA A 89 -15.06 -5.04 6.12
CA ALA A 89 -16.01 -5.97 5.48
C ALA A 89 -16.38 -5.48 4.06
N GLY A 90 -16.47 -6.43 3.12
CA GLY A 90 -16.71 -6.14 1.70
C GLY A 90 -15.44 -5.95 0.86
N THR A 91 -14.26 -5.94 1.48
CA THR A 91 -12.98 -5.95 0.76
C THR A 91 -12.77 -7.27 0.01
N ASP A 92 -12.36 -7.19 -1.25
CA ASP A 92 -11.95 -8.36 -2.03
C ASP A 92 -10.53 -8.78 -1.63
N LEU A 93 -10.41 -9.97 -1.05
CA LEU A 93 -9.17 -10.55 -0.57
C LEU A 93 -8.57 -11.59 -1.55
N SER A 94 -9.27 -11.88 -2.65
CA SER A 94 -8.85 -12.88 -3.64
C SER A 94 -7.48 -12.62 -4.29
N PRO A 95 -6.97 -11.37 -4.42
CA PRO A 95 -5.65 -11.14 -5.00
C PRO A 95 -4.49 -11.80 -4.26
N TRP A 96 -4.66 -12.16 -2.98
CA TRP A 96 -3.61 -12.85 -2.20
C TRP A 96 -3.92 -14.32 -1.98
N VAL A 97 -4.98 -14.87 -2.58
CA VAL A 97 -5.32 -16.29 -2.44
C VAL A 97 -4.75 -17.06 -3.62
N GLY A 98 -3.57 -17.64 -3.40
CA GLY A 98 -2.90 -18.55 -4.33
C GLY A 98 -2.06 -17.88 -5.41
N ASP A 99 -1.17 -18.71 -5.99
CA ASP A 99 -0.29 -18.47 -7.14
C ASP A 99 0.66 -17.25 -7.08
N MET A 100 0.59 -16.39 -6.08
CA MET A 100 1.58 -15.32 -5.86
C MET A 100 2.93 -15.92 -5.44
N PHE A 101 2.87 -16.89 -4.52
CA PHE A 101 4.01 -17.70 -4.10
C PHE A 101 3.75 -19.17 -4.41
N THR A 102 4.62 -19.83 -5.16
CA THR A 102 4.49 -21.26 -5.52
C THR A 102 5.32 -22.18 -4.63
N THR A 103 6.24 -21.63 -3.85
CA THR A 103 6.99 -22.33 -2.80
C THR A 103 7.24 -21.40 -1.62
N SER A 104 7.18 -21.94 -0.40
CA SER A 104 7.63 -21.20 0.78
C SER A 104 9.13 -21.00 0.71
N ASN A 105 9.59 -19.79 1.01
CA ASN A 105 10.97 -19.40 0.85
C ASN A 105 11.38 -18.39 1.93
N PHE A 106 12.13 -18.87 2.92
CA PHE A 106 12.50 -18.14 4.14
C PHE A 106 14.00 -17.82 4.22
N ASN A 107 14.41 -17.11 5.27
CA ASN A 107 15.79 -16.70 5.54
C ASN A 107 16.33 -15.74 4.47
N TRP A 108 15.53 -14.74 4.11
CA TRP A 108 16.00 -13.64 3.27
C TRP A 108 16.92 -12.74 4.07
N SER A 109 17.98 -12.21 3.44
CA SER A 109 18.78 -11.17 4.09
C SER A 109 17.92 -9.92 4.19
N SER A 110 17.75 -9.41 5.40
CA SER A 110 16.89 -8.26 5.67
C SER A 110 17.66 -7.07 6.23
N THR A 111 17.20 -5.87 5.88
CA THR A 111 17.62 -4.58 6.43
C THR A 111 16.40 -3.71 6.64
N GLY A 112 16.48 -2.76 7.57
CA GLY A 112 15.37 -1.89 7.96
C GLY A 112 15.24 -1.90 9.49
N THR A 113 14.17 -1.30 9.99
CA THR A 113 13.88 -1.23 11.43
C THR A 113 12.47 -1.71 11.78
N THR A 114 11.58 -1.76 10.80
CA THR A 114 10.19 -2.18 10.97
C THR A 114 10.00 -3.68 10.81
N GLN A 115 9.02 -4.23 11.53
CA GLN A 115 8.61 -5.65 11.44
C GLN A 115 7.19 -5.76 10.94
N PHE A 116 6.90 -6.83 10.18
CA PHE A 116 5.56 -7.06 9.67
C PHE A 116 5.26 -8.52 9.35
N ALA A 117 3.97 -8.82 9.20
CA ALA A 117 3.48 -10.00 8.51
C ALA A 117 2.18 -9.67 7.79
N THR A 118 2.00 -10.08 6.53
CA THR A 118 0.86 -9.72 5.70
C THR A 118 -0.38 -10.60 5.96
N TYR A 119 -0.66 -10.88 7.23
CA TYR A 119 -1.80 -11.72 7.62
C TYR A 119 -2.23 -11.55 9.07
N TYR A 120 -3.41 -12.08 9.37
CA TYR A 120 -3.86 -12.39 10.73
C TYR A 120 -4.54 -13.77 10.76
N PHE A 121 -4.67 -14.38 11.94
CA PHE A 121 -5.44 -15.62 12.08
C PHE A 121 -6.90 -15.33 12.41
N SER A 122 -7.80 -15.93 11.63
CA SER A 122 -9.24 -15.90 11.87
C SER A 122 -9.85 -17.25 11.57
N GLY A 123 -10.55 -17.84 12.53
CA GLY A 123 -11.23 -19.13 12.33
C GLY A 123 -10.31 -20.28 11.91
N GLY A 124 -9.03 -20.25 12.30
CA GLY A 124 -8.02 -21.23 11.88
C GLY A 124 -7.42 -20.98 10.49
N LEU A 125 -7.79 -19.87 9.83
CA LEU A 125 -7.30 -19.49 8.51
C LEU A 125 -6.33 -18.30 8.60
N ARG A 126 -5.33 -18.31 7.73
CA ARG A 126 -4.46 -17.16 7.47
C ARG A 126 -5.20 -16.28 6.48
N THR A 127 -5.59 -15.10 6.94
CA THR A 127 -6.41 -14.15 6.18
C THR A 127 -5.57 -12.92 5.88
N PRO A 128 -5.68 -12.32 4.67
CA PRO A 128 -4.98 -11.10 4.35
C PRO A 128 -5.24 -9.96 5.34
N GLY A 129 -4.17 -9.30 5.73
CA GLY A 129 -4.16 -8.18 6.66
C GLY A 129 -2.72 -7.72 6.87
N ILE A 130 -2.47 -7.01 7.96
CA ILE A 130 -1.12 -6.65 8.37
C ILE A 130 -0.97 -6.79 9.88
N ALA A 131 0.04 -7.51 10.32
CA ALA A 131 0.56 -7.48 11.68
C ALA A 131 1.86 -6.68 11.69
N ILE A 132 2.05 -5.82 12.69
CA ILE A 132 3.23 -4.94 12.84
C ILE A 132 3.63 -4.85 14.32
N ALA A 133 4.79 -4.26 14.62
CA ALA A 133 5.07 -3.81 15.98
C ALA A 133 4.37 -2.47 16.24
N ALA A 134 3.69 -2.34 17.38
CA ALA A 134 3.03 -1.11 17.79
C ALA A 134 4.01 0.05 17.98
N ASP A 135 5.27 -0.24 18.33
CA ASP A 135 6.33 0.75 18.48
C ASP A 135 6.79 1.33 17.13
N ASP A 136 6.48 0.66 16.00
CA ASP A 136 6.79 1.14 14.65
C ASP A 136 5.77 2.18 14.16
N LEU A 137 4.72 2.47 14.93
CA LEU A 137 3.68 3.43 14.57
C LEU A 137 4.05 4.86 14.99
N SER A 138 3.95 5.79 14.03
CA SER A 138 3.90 7.22 14.32
C SER A 138 2.44 7.67 14.41
N GLY A 139 1.89 7.63 15.63
CA GLY A 139 0.44 7.76 15.83
C GLY A 139 -0.28 6.54 15.28
N ASN A 140 -1.05 6.71 14.20
CA ASN A 140 -1.72 5.59 13.51
C ASN A 140 -1.06 5.26 12.16
N ILE A 141 0.02 5.96 11.79
CA ILE A 141 0.69 5.78 10.52
C ILE A 141 1.82 4.78 10.68
N TRP A 142 1.80 3.74 9.87
CA TRP A 142 2.92 2.83 9.67
C TRP A 142 3.61 3.15 8.35
N THR A 143 4.94 3.19 8.37
CA THR A 143 5.79 3.45 7.20
C THR A 143 6.86 2.37 7.15
N PRO A 144 6.73 1.34 6.31
CA PRO A 144 7.71 0.26 6.27
C PRO A 144 9.01 0.74 5.63
N ASP A 145 10.13 0.29 6.19
CA ASP A 145 11.49 0.57 5.73
C ASP A 145 12.30 -0.71 5.45
N VAL A 146 11.61 -1.84 5.32
CA VAL A 146 12.22 -3.15 5.12
C VAL A 146 12.67 -3.34 3.67
N SER A 147 13.87 -3.88 3.51
CA SER A 147 14.36 -4.38 2.23
C SER A 147 14.89 -5.79 2.40
N TRP A 148 14.59 -6.67 1.43
CA TRP A 148 15.11 -8.03 1.38
C TRP A 148 16.04 -8.25 0.21
N SER A 149 16.98 -9.17 0.37
CA SER A 149 17.74 -9.74 -0.75
C SER A 149 17.94 -11.24 -0.58
N LYS A 150 17.91 -11.95 -1.71
CA LYS A 150 18.19 -13.39 -1.77
C LYS A 150 18.74 -13.78 -3.12
N SER A 151 19.73 -14.66 -3.15
CA SER A 151 20.26 -15.22 -4.39
C SER A 151 19.21 -16.10 -5.08
N GLY A 152 19.11 -15.96 -6.40
CA GLY A 152 18.16 -16.68 -7.23
C GLY A 152 17.43 -15.78 -8.22
N THR A 153 16.48 -16.39 -8.92
CA THR A 153 15.50 -15.76 -9.80
C THR A 153 14.10 -15.88 -9.19
N PHE A 154 13.13 -15.10 -9.70
CA PHE A 154 11.72 -15.24 -9.32
C PHE A 154 11.25 -16.70 -9.41
N ALA A 155 11.52 -17.36 -10.54
CA ALA A 155 11.16 -18.76 -10.75
C ALA A 155 11.79 -19.70 -9.70
N SER A 156 13.08 -19.53 -9.39
CA SER A 156 13.77 -20.38 -8.41
C SER A 156 13.31 -20.15 -6.96
N LEU A 157 12.77 -18.97 -6.67
CA LEU A 157 12.24 -18.61 -5.36
C LEU A 157 10.73 -18.80 -5.25
N GLY A 158 10.08 -19.26 -6.34
CA GLY A 158 8.64 -19.45 -6.40
C GLY A 158 7.83 -18.16 -6.36
N LEU A 159 8.37 -17.08 -6.92
CA LEU A 159 7.68 -15.80 -7.03
C LEU A 159 7.04 -15.70 -8.41
N THR A 160 5.73 -15.54 -8.49
CA THR A 160 5.02 -15.39 -9.75
C THR A 160 4.87 -13.91 -10.07
N GLU A 161 5.41 -13.47 -11.22
CA GLU A 161 5.31 -12.08 -11.66
C GLU A 161 3.85 -11.60 -11.74
N GLY A 162 3.58 -10.40 -11.22
CA GLY A 162 2.22 -9.89 -11.10
C GLY A 162 2.13 -8.67 -10.18
N LEU A 163 0.95 -8.05 -10.17
CA LEU A 163 0.56 -7.03 -9.20
C LEU A 163 -0.61 -7.56 -8.39
N TYR A 164 -0.38 -7.76 -7.09
CA TYR A 164 -1.35 -8.34 -6.15
C TYR A 164 -1.74 -7.27 -5.14
N THR A 165 -2.83 -6.55 -5.43
CA THR A 165 -3.29 -5.42 -4.62
C THR A 165 -4.60 -5.76 -3.92
N ILE A 166 -4.62 -5.60 -2.60
CA ILE A 166 -5.86 -5.52 -1.83
C ILE A 166 -6.10 -4.04 -1.50
N THR A 167 -7.29 -3.57 -1.83
CA THR A 167 -7.74 -2.20 -1.52
C THR A 167 -8.95 -2.27 -0.62
N ASP A 168 -8.83 -1.67 0.56
CA ASP A 168 -9.90 -1.60 1.54
C ASP A 168 -11.18 -0.99 0.95
N ALA A 169 -12.30 -1.70 1.07
CA ALA A 169 -13.56 -1.30 0.45
C ALA A 169 -14.17 -0.01 1.02
N VAL A 170 -13.75 0.43 2.21
CA VAL A 170 -14.31 1.60 2.90
C VAL A 170 -13.38 2.80 2.79
N THR A 171 -12.09 2.59 2.98
CA THR A 171 -11.11 3.66 3.19
C THR A 171 -10.14 3.84 2.04
N SER A 172 -10.10 2.88 1.10
CA SER A 172 -9.14 2.82 0.00
C SER A 172 -7.68 2.69 0.43
N GLU A 173 -7.40 2.40 1.71
CA GLU A 173 -6.07 1.95 2.13
C GLU A 173 -5.70 0.68 1.37
N SER A 174 -4.47 0.55 0.90
CA SER A 174 -4.08 -0.59 0.08
C SER A 174 -2.74 -1.20 0.49
N ILE A 175 -2.62 -2.51 0.26
CA ILE A 175 -1.34 -3.21 0.31
C ILE A 175 -1.16 -3.89 -1.04
N SER A 176 -0.03 -3.59 -1.69
CA SER A 176 0.35 -4.15 -2.97
C SER A 176 1.64 -4.94 -2.83
N ILE A 177 1.64 -6.13 -3.41
CA ILE A 177 2.84 -6.90 -3.67
C ILE A 177 3.05 -6.90 -5.18
N GLN A 178 4.15 -6.32 -5.63
CA GLN A 178 4.50 -6.28 -7.04
C GLN A 178 5.71 -7.18 -7.25
N ILE A 179 5.57 -8.19 -8.11
CA ILE A 179 6.66 -9.08 -8.49
C ILE A 179 7.01 -8.80 -9.94
N GLY A 180 8.23 -8.31 -10.16
CA GLY A 180 8.74 -7.93 -11.47
C GLY A 180 8.36 -6.52 -11.91
N ASN A 181 8.76 -6.21 -13.14
CA ASN A 181 8.48 -4.92 -13.77
C ASN A 181 7.18 -5.01 -14.57
N GLN A 182 6.08 -5.30 -13.89
CA GLN A 182 4.76 -5.07 -14.48
C GLN A 182 4.56 -3.56 -14.56
N VAL A 183 4.58 -3.02 -15.77
CA VAL A 183 4.03 -1.69 -16.05
C VAL A 183 2.53 -1.83 -15.91
N ALA A 184 2.01 -1.76 -14.69
CA ALA A 184 0.61 -1.45 -14.51
C ALA A 184 0.42 -0.10 -15.23
N THR A 185 -0.39 -0.08 -16.28
CA THR A 185 -0.94 1.17 -16.80
C THR A 185 -1.80 1.75 -15.67
N VAL A 186 -1.16 2.45 -14.73
CA VAL A 186 -1.83 3.16 -13.64
C VAL A 186 -2.85 4.07 -14.30
N PRO A 187 -4.16 3.92 -14.06
CA PRO A 187 -5.10 4.96 -14.39
C PRO A 187 -4.68 6.16 -13.54
N GLU A 188 -4.09 7.17 -14.17
CA GLU A 188 -3.58 8.34 -13.46
C GLU A 188 -4.69 8.89 -12.55
N PRO A 189 -4.48 8.93 -11.23
CA PRO A 189 -5.44 9.55 -10.36
C PRO A 189 -5.43 11.05 -10.68
N THR A 190 -6.58 11.57 -11.11
CA THR A 190 -6.92 13.00 -11.05
C THR A 190 -6.21 13.98 -12.00
N THR A 191 -5.62 13.55 -13.12
CA THR A 191 -5.17 14.52 -14.15
C THR A 191 -6.34 15.34 -14.73
N PHE A 192 -7.59 14.85 -14.59
CA PHE A 192 -8.81 15.63 -14.82
C PHE A 192 -9.03 16.79 -13.84
N ALA A 193 -8.53 16.72 -12.60
CA ALA A 193 -8.65 17.79 -11.61
C ALA A 193 -7.70 18.97 -11.90
N MET A 194 -6.56 18.72 -12.55
CA MET A 194 -5.61 19.78 -12.93
C MET A 194 -6.10 20.60 -14.15
N PHE A 195 -6.83 19.97 -15.08
CA PHE A 195 -7.47 20.70 -16.19
C PHE A 195 -8.61 21.62 -15.73
N SER A 196 -9.36 21.25 -14.69
CA SER A 196 -10.47 22.08 -14.19
C SER A 196 -9.99 23.33 -13.43
N ILE A 197 -8.83 23.26 -12.77
CA ILE A 197 -8.19 24.45 -12.16
C ILE A 197 -7.67 25.42 -13.24
N GLY A 198 -7.04 24.89 -14.30
CA GLY A 198 -6.56 25.71 -15.43
C GLY A 198 -7.68 26.45 -16.17
N ALA A 199 -8.83 25.80 -16.40
CA ALA A 199 -9.98 26.42 -17.04
C ALA A 199 -10.62 27.53 -16.19
N CYS A 200 -10.64 27.38 -14.86
CA CYS A 200 -11.17 28.41 -13.96
C CYS A 200 -10.31 29.68 -13.97
N ILE A 201 -8.98 29.56 -14.06
CA ILE A 201 -8.08 30.73 -14.09
C ILE A 201 -8.16 31.47 -15.43
N ALA A 202 -8.27 30.74 -16.55
CA ALA A 202 -8.43 31.34 -17.89
C ALA A 202 -9.76 32.10 -18.04
N GLY A 203 -10.85 31.60 -17.45
CA GLY A 203 -12.16 32.28 -17.46
C GLY A 203 -12.19 33.61 -16.68
N PHE A 204 -11.38 33.74 -15.62
CA PHE A 204 -11.28 34.98 -14.85
C PHE A 204 -10.42 36.07 -15.53
N GLY A 205 -9.44 35.69 -16.35
CA GLY A 205 -8.64 36.64 -17.15
C GLY A 205 -9.41 37.27 -18.31
N GLY A 206 -10.29 36.51 -18.97
CA GLY A 206 -11.07 36.98 -20.12
C GLY A 206 -12.19 37.99 -19.78
N LEU A 207 -12.78 37.88 -18.58
CA LEU A 207 -13.89 38.76 -18.16
C LEU A 207 -13.46 40.17 -17.75
N ARG A 208 -12.16 40.42 -17.52
CA ARG A 208 -11.68 41.75 -17.12
C ARG A 208 -11.41 42.68 -18.31
N ARG A 209 -11.20 42.14 -19.52
CA ARG A 209 -10.91 42.94 -20.73
C ARG A 209 -12.14 43.48 -21.46
N ARG A 210 -13.36 43.13 -21.07
CA ARG A 210 -14.60 43.62 -21.71
C ARG A 210 -15.33 44.74 -20.96
N ARG A 211 -14.69 45.36 -19.96
CA ARG A 211 -15.29 46.48 -19.19
C ARG A 211 -14.57 47.82 -19.33
N GLU A 212 -13.60 47.91 -20.23
CA GLU A 212 -12.89 49.16 -20.58
C GLU A 212 -12.89 49.39 -22.10
N ALA A 213 -14.02 49.16 -22.74
CA ALA A 213 -14.33 49.65 -24.09
C ALA A 213 -15.74 50.25 -24.08
#